data_AF-X0V173-F1
#
_entry.id   AF-X0V173-F1
#
_cell.length_a   1.000
_cell.length_b   1.000
_cell.length_c   1.000
_cell.angle_alpha   90.00
_cell.angle_beta   90.00
_cell.angle_gamma   90.00
#
_symmetry.space_group_name_H-M   'P 1'
#
loop_
_entity.id
_entity.type
_entity.pdbx_description
1 polymer ?
#
loop_
_entity_poly.entity_id
_entity_poly.type
_entity_poly.pdbx_seq_one_letter_code
_entity_poly.pdbx_strand_id
1 'polypeptide(L)'
;VKTFFDKDRILQLIKDYIIFFRKNDVLSKIIMRQHQTRAVEKIVNRALGEEKKTGLIWHAQGAGKTFTMIVAAEKILQQPEFEKPTIIMLVDRNELESQLFRNLDAYGFKEGKGMKIADSKKELRELLSSDYRGLIVSMIHKFEGMPKDINKRDNIFVLIDEAHRTTT
;
A
#
# COMPACT_ATOMS: atom_id res chain seq x y z
N VAL A 1 -18.16 13.72 22.20
CA VAL A 1 -16.92 13.47 22.98
C VAL A 1 -16.69 11.98 23.30
N LYS A 2 -17.74 11.14 23.42
CA LYS A 2 -17.61 9.72 23.82
C LYS A 2 -16.74 8.82 22.93
N THR A 3 -16.55 9.12 21.64
CA THR A 3 -15.80 8.24 20.71
C THR A 3 -14.33 8.63 20.50
N PHE A 4 -13.92 9.85 20.83
CA PHE A 4 -12.53 10.28 20.62
C PHE A 4 -11.60 9.81 21.75
N PHE A 5 -12.09 9.83 22.99
CA PHE A 5 -11.36 9.36 24.17
C PHE A 5 -11.70 7.91 24.56
N ASP A 6 -12.30 7.16 23.62
CA ASP A 6 -12.47 5.74 23.81
C ASP A 6 -11.09 5.08 23.97
N LYS A 7 -10.95 4.22 25.00
CA LYS A 7 -9.66 3.63 25.37
C LYS A 7 -9.08 2.83 24.20
N ASP A 8 -9.90 2.01 23.56
CA ASP A 8 -9.46 1.15 22.47
C ASP A 8 -9.09 2.00 21.25
N ARG A 9 -9.83 3.07 20.98
CA ARG A 9 -9.50 4.02 19.91
C ARG A 9 -8.16 4.73 20.14
N ILE A 10 -7.87 5.15 21.37
CA ILE A 10 -6.59 5.79 21.70
C ILE A 10 -5.43 4.79 21.57
N LEU A 11 -5.60 3.58 22.12
CA LEU A 11 -4.57 2.55 22.03
C LEU A 11 -4.28 2.17 20.58
N GLN A 12 -5.32 2.05 19.76
CA GLN A 12 -5.18 1.82 18.32
C GLN A 12 -4.45 2.97 17.63
N LEU A 13 -4.79 4.23 17.94
CA LEU A 13 -4.10 5.39 17.40
C LEU A 13 -2.60 5.35 17.71
N ILE A 14 -2.23 5.09 18.96
CA ILE A 14 -0.85 5.06 19.42
C ILE A 14 -0.07 3.92 18.77
N LYS A 15 -0.68 2.73 18.69
CA LYS A 15 -0.03 1.52 18.19
C LYS A 15 0.10 1.50 16.66
N ASP A 16 -0.97 1.86 15.96
CA ASP A 16 -1.11 1.55 14.52
C ASP A 16 -1.03 2.78 13.61
N TYR A 17 -1.16 3.99 14.17
CA TYR A 17 -1.36 5.22 13.39
C TYR A 17 -0.40 6.36 13.76
N ILE A 18 0.61 6.06 14.58
CA ILE A 18 1.81 6.88 14.74
C ILE A 18 2.91 6.27 13.90
N ILE A 19 3.26 6.96 12.83
CA ILE A 19 4.29 6.54 11.88
C ILE A 19 5.61 7.16 12.31
N PHE A 20 6.63 6.33 12.44
CA PHE A 20 8.01 6.74 12.59
C PHE A 20 8.75 6.43 11.29
N PHE A 21 9.37 7.43 10.68
CA PHE A 21 10.13 7.23 9.45
C PHE A 21 11.47 7.96 9.57
N ARG A 22 12.51 7.38 8.97
CA ARG A 22 13.86 7.93 9.01
C ARG A 22 14.23 8.50 7.65
N LYS A 23 14.59 9.78 7.60
CA LYS A 23 15.09 10.45 6.40
C LYS A 23 16.38 11.17 6.72
N ASN A 24 17.46 10.85 6.01
CA ASN A 24 18.80 11.42 6.23
C ASN A 24 19.22 11.33 7.72
N ASP A 25 19.06 10.14 8.31
CA ASP A 25 19.30 9.85 9.74
C ASP A 25 18.47 10.63 10.77
N VAL A 26 17.55 11.49 10.32
CA VAL A 26 16.60 12.17 11.20
C VAL A 26 15.35 11.31 11.36
N LEU A 27 15.07 10.88 12.59
CA LEU A 27 13.83 10.22 12.95
C LEU A 27 12.70 11.25 13.02
N SER A 28 11.71 11.09 12.14
CA SER A 28 10.52 11.94 12.08
C SER A 28 9.29 11.14 12.49
N LYS A 29 8.33 11.82 13.13
CA LYS A 29 7.06 11.25 13.58
C LYS A 29 5.90 11.93 12.85
N ILE A 30 4.97 11.14 12.35
CA ILE A 30 3.69 11.61 11.81
C ILE A 30 2.56 10.90 12.55
N ILE A 31 1.54 11.65 12.94
CA ILE A 31 0.28 11.09 13.46
C ILE A 31 -0.74 11.16 12.32
N MET A 32 -1.29 10.02 11.93
CA MET A 32 -2.30 9.99 10.88
C MET A 32 -3.58 10.71 11.32
N ARG A 33 -4.15 11.48 10.39
CA ARG A 33 -5.40 12.22 10.60
C ARG A 33 -6.60 11.26 10.51
N GLN A 34 -7.71 11.66 11.11
CA GLN A 34 -8.92 10.83 11.20
C GLN A 34 -9.46 10.33 9.84
N HIS A 35 -9.33 11.12 8.77
CA HIS A 35 -9.74 10.67 7.44
C HIS A 35 -8.82 9.59 6.88
N GLN A 36 -7.52 9.66 7.18
CA GLN A 36 -6.54 8.67 6.76
C GLN A 36 -6.73 7.35 7.53
N THR A 37 -6.90 7.41 8.85
CA THR A 37 -7.14 6.21 9.68
C THR A 37 -8.45 5.52 9.27
N ARG A 38 -9.53 6.28 9.10
CA ARG A 38 -10.80 5.77 8.57
C ARG A 38 -10.67 5.17 7.18
N ALA A 39 -9.85 5.74 6.29
CA ALA A 39 -9.61 5.19 4.96
C ALA A 39 -8.88 3.84 5.05
N VAL A 40 -7.83 3.74 5.87
CA VAL A 40 -7.11 2.48 6.11
C VAL A 40 -8.04 1.40 6.65
N GLU A 41 -8.83 1.68 7.68
CA GLU A 41 -9.79 0.73 8.26
C GLU A 41 -10.79 0.24 7.21
N LYS A 42 -11.31 1.16 6.38
CA LYS A 42 -12.23 0.81 5.29
C LYS A 42 -11.58 -0.02 4.18
N ILE A 43 -10.29 0.16 3.92
CA ILE A 43 -9.55 -0.66 2.96
C ILE A 43 -9.39 -2.07 3.53
N VAL A 44 -8.88 -2.20 4.76
CA VAL A 44 -8.61 -3.52 5.38
C VAL A 44 -9.91 -4.31 5.59
N ASN A 45 -10.96 -3.68 6.14
CA ASN A 45 -12.25 -4.35 6.34
C ASN A 45 -12.89 -4.79 5.02
N ARG A 46 -12.65 -4.05 3.94
CA ARG A 46 -13.12 -4.45 2.60
C ARG A 46 -12.30 -5.58 2.03
N ALA A 47 -10.98 -5.56 2.20
CA ALA A 47 -10.10 -6.65 1.80
C ALA A 47 -10.45 -7.97 2.51
N LEU A 48 -10.89 -7.91 3.77
CA LEU A 48 -11.35 -9.06 4.56
C LEU A 48 -12.77 -9.53 4.19
N GLY A 49 -13.57 -8.66 3.56
CA GLY A 49 -14.95 -8.98 3.18
C GLY A 49 -15.03 -9.60 1.78
N GLU A 50 -16.00 -10.49 1.58
CA GLU A 50 -16.15 -11.21 0.30
C GLU A 50 -17.01 -10.45 -0.73
N GLU A 51 -17.83 -9.49 -0.31
CA GLU A 51 -18.84 -8.87 -1.18
C GLU A 51 -18.29 -7.87 -2.21
N LYS A 52 -17.24 -7.10 -1.85
CA LYS A 52 -16.74 -5.98 -2.66
C LYS A 52 -15.23 -6.01 -2.76
N LYS A 53 -14.72 -6.44 -3.92
CA LYS A 53 -13.29 -6.56 -4.19
C LYS A 53 -12.60 -5.27 -4.65
N THR A 54 -13.36 -4.20 -4.91
CA THR A 54 -12.83 -2.91 -5.40
C THR A 54 -13.33 -1.72 -4.58
N GLY A 55 -12.58 -0.62 -4.61
CA GLY A 55 -12.96 0.61 -3.92
C GLY A 55 -12.10 1.81 -4.35
N LEU A 56 -12.63 3.01 -4.15
CA LEU A 56 -11.96 4.27 -4.42
C LEU A 56 -11.89 5.11 -3.15
N ILE A 57 -10.69 5.59 -2.80
CA ILE A 57 -10.49 6.58 -1.74
C ILE A 57 -10.26 7.93 -2.39
N TRP A 58 -11.21 8.85 -2.18
CA TRP A 58 -11.08 10.23 -2.65
C TRP A 58 -10.48 11.10 -1.55
N HIS A 59 -9.25 11.54 -1.74
CA HIS A 59 -8.55 12.49 -0.89
C HIS A 59 -8.17 13.74 -1.70
N ALA A 60 -8.19 14.90 -1.05
CA ALA A 60 -7.63 16.12 -1.65
C ALA A 60 -6.11 16.00 -1.85
N GLN A 61 -5.55 16.76 -2.78
CA GLN A 61 -4.10 16.88 -2.94
C GLN A 61 -3.46 17.39 -1.64
N GLY A 62 -2.32 16.81 -1.25
CA GLY A 62 -1.65 17.15 0.01
C GLY A 62 -2.28 16.54 1.27
N ALA A 63 -3.35 15.73 1.18
CA ALA A 63 -3.97 15.07 2.33
C ALA A 63 -3.19 13.86 2.88
N GLY A 64 -1.99 13.57 2.36
CA GLY A 64 -1.18 12.42 2.78
C GLY A 64 -1.71 11.08 2.28
N LYS A 65 -2.08 11.01 0.98
CA LYS A 65 -2.51 9.78 0.29
C LYS A 65 -1.47 8.67 0.39
N THR A 66 -0.21 9.01 0.15
CA THR A 66 0.92 8.05 0.18
C THR A 66 1.02 7.32 1.51
N PHE A 67 0.99 8.03 2.65
CA PHE A 67 0.99 7.37 3.96
C PHE A 67 -0.24 6.51 4.22
N THR A 68 -1.41 6.94 3.72
CA THR A 68 -2.62 6.11 3.80
C THR A 68 -2.43 4.79 3.06
N MET A 69 -1.83 4.83 1.87
CA MET A 69 -1.55 3.65 1.05
C MET A 69 -0.51 2.74 1.69
N ILE A 70 0.59 3.30 2.23
CA ILE A 70 1.66 2.53 2.90
C ILE A 70 1.11 1.81 4.13
N VAL A 71 0.37 2.49 5.01
CA VAL A 71 -0.17 1.89 6.23
C VAL A 71 -1.25 0.86 5.91
N ALA A 72 -2.08 1.10 4.87
CA ALA A 72 -3.02 0.08 4.40
C ALA A 72 -2.30 -1.17 3.90
N ALA A 73 -1.22 -1.02 3.14
CA ALA A 73 -0.43 -2.15 2.67
C ALA A 73 0.22 -2.92 3.82
N GLU A 74 0.82 -2.22 4.78
CA GLU A 74 1.38 -2.86 5.97
C GLU A 74 0.31 -3.66 6.73
N LYS A 75 -0.85 -3.06 6.98
CA LYS A 75 -1.92 -3.76 7.70
C LYS A 75 -2.43 -4.98 6.96
N ILE A 76 -2.54 -4.93 5.63
CA ILE A 76 -2.89 -6.09 4.80
C ILE A 76 -1.80 -7.17 4.90
N LEU A 77 -0.52 -6.81 4.77
CA LEU A 77 0.59 -7.77 4.93
C LEU A 77 0.62 -8.45 6.30
N GLN A 78 0.16 -7.75 7.35
CA GLN A 78 0.10 -8.24 8.72
C GLN A 78 -1.17 -9.04 9.05
N GLN A 79 -2.19 -9.06 8.19
CA GLN A 79 -3.40 -9.87 8.44
C GLN A 79 -3.10 -11.36 8.26
N PRO A 80 -3.28 -12.21 9.29
CA PRO A 80 -3.12 -13.65 9.17
C PRO A 80 -4.05 -14.28 8.13
N GLU A 81 -5.27 -13.75 7.99
CA GLU A 81 -6.32 -14.23 7.10
C GLU A 81 -5.92 -14.21 5.62
N PHE A 82 -4.93 -13.39 5.25
CA PHE A 82 -4.46 -13.27 3.88
C PHE A 82 -3.25 -14.16 3.55
N GLU A 83 -2.79 -15.00 4.47
CA GLU A 83 -1.78 -16.05 4.22
C GLU A 83 -0.56 -15.57 3.39
N LYS A 84 0.13 -14.54 3.92
CA LYS A 84 1.27 -13.87 3.26
C LYS A 84 0.89 -13.32 1.88
N PRO A 85 0.09 -12.24 1.83
CA PRO A 85 -0.40 -11.72 0.55
C PRO A 85 0.70 -11.09 -0.30
N THR A 86 0.34 -10.82 -1.56
CA THR A 86 1.13 -9.97 -2.45
C THR A 86 0.42 -8.63 -2.58
N ILE A 87 1.13 -7.53 -2.39
CA ILE A 87 0.59 -6.18 -2.58
C ILE A 87 1.32 -5.53 -3.75
N ILE A 88 0.59 -4.94 -4.67
CA ILE A 88 1.14 -4.22 -5.82
C ILE A 88 0.76 -2.75 -5.65
N MET A 89 1.74 -1.88 -5.43
CA MET A 89 1.56 -0.44 -5.47
C MET A 89 1.88 0.08 -6.88
N LEU A 90 0.86 0.62 -7.55
CA LEU A 90 0.94 1.16 -8.89
C LEU A 90 1.00 2.68 -8.87
N VAL A 91 1.91 3.22 -9.67
CA VAL A 91 2.06 4.66 -9.90
C VAL A 91 2.13 4.96 -11.41
N ASP A 92 1.83 6.19 -11.78
CA ASP A 92 1.75 6.63 -13.18
C ASP A 92 3.13 7.03 -13.78
N ARG A 93 4.03 7.59 -12.97
CA ARG A 93 5.28 8.21 -13.46
C ARG A 93 6.52 7.84 -12.64
N ASN A 94 7.68 7.79 -13.29
CA ASN A 94 8.99 7.48 -12.69
C ASN A 94 9.32 8.31 -11.44
N GLU A 95 9.03 9.62 -11.47
CA GLU A 95 9.30 10.49 -10.33
C GLU A 95 8.47 10.10 -9.10
N LEU A 96 7.22 9.69 -9.31
CA LEU A 96 6.33 9.20 -8.26
C LEU A 96 6.77 7.84 -7.73
N GLU A 97 7.25 6.95 -8.61
CA GLU A 97 7.85 5.66 -8.21
C GLU A 97 9.05 5.88 -7.28
N SER A 98 9.97 6.77 -7.68
CA SER A 98 11.14 7.12 -6.88
C SER A 98 10.78 7.78 -5.54
N GLN A 99 9.75 8.64 -5.52
CA GLN A 99 9.24 9.25 -4.29
C GLN A 99 8.59 8.21 -3.37
N LEU A 100 7.75 7.34 -3.92
CA LEU A 100 7.10 6.26 -3.19
C LEU A 100 8.13 5.31 -2.60
N PHE A 101 9.14 4.92 -3.38
CA PHE A 101 10.26 4.10 -2.90
C PHE A 101 10.96 4.74 -1.70
N ARG A 102 11.34 6.02 -1.78
CA ARG A 102 11.97 6.71 -0.65
C ARG A 102 11.07 6.77 0.59
N ASN A 103 9.77 6.93 0.41
CA ASN A 103 8.82 6.92 1.53
C ASN A 103 8.69 5.52 2.15
N LEU A 104 8.66 4.46 1.33
CA LEU A 104 8.65 3.07 1.78
C LEU A 104 9.94 2.69 2.51
N ASP A 105 11.10 3.05 1.96
CA ASP A 105 12.39 2.82 2.59
C ASP A 105 12.50 3.54 3.94
N ALA A 106 12.06 4.81 3.99
CA ALA A 106 12.03 5.60 5.21
C ALA A 106 11.06 5.01 6.25
N TYR A 107 9.95 4.42 5.81
CA TYR A 107 8.97 3.73 6.66
C TYR A 107 9.51 2.40 7.22
N GLY A 108 10.40 1.74 6.49
CA GLY A 108 11.02 0.47 6.88
C GLY A 108 10.81 -0.68 5.89
N PHE A 109 10.09 -0.47 4.78
CA PHE A 109 10.04 -1.41 3.67
C PHE A 109 11.34 -1.34 2.88
N LYS A 110 12.26 -2.27 3.18
CA LYS A 110 13.57 -2.33 2.53
C LYS A 110 13.53 -3.19 1.28
N GLU A 111 14.14 -2.70 0.21
CA GLU A 111 14.27 -3.47 -1.03
C GLU A 111 15.02 -4.78 -0.77
N GLY A 112 14.51 -5.88 -1.33
CA GLY A 112 15.03 -7.23 -1.10
C GLY A 112 14.61 -7.84 0.25
N LYS A 113 13.95 -7.09 1.14
CA LYS A 113 13.42 -7.59 2.42
C LYS A 113 11.92 -7.30 2.54
N GLY A 114 11.13 -8.07 1.79
CA GLY A 114 9.66 -7.95 1.78
C GLY A 114 9.12 -6.85 0.85
N MET A 115 10.00 -6.12 0.15
CA MET A 115 9.65 -5.21 -0.94
C MET A 115 10.55 -5.44 -2.17
N LYS A 116 9.97 -5.31 -3.37
CA LYS A 116 10.68 -5.28 -4.66
C LYS A 116 10.17 -4.12 -5.52
N ILE A 117 11.09 -3.42 -6.19
CA ILE A 117 10.74 -2.53 -7.29
C ILE A 117 10.84 -3.37 -8.55
N ALA A 118 9.80 -3.35 -9.39
CA ALA A 118 9.87 -4.05 -10.67
C ALA A 118 10.37 -3.06 -11.72
N ASP A 119 11.66 -3.08 -12.07
CA ASP A 119 12.29 -2.09 -12.97
C ASP A 119 11.91 -2.30 -14.44
N SER A 120 11.45 -3.49 -14.80
CA SER A 120 11.08 -3.83 -16.18
C SER A 120 9.80 -4.67 -16.27
N LYS A 121 9.20 -4.71 -17.49
CA LYS A 121 8.10 -5.64 -17.81
C LYS A 121 8.48 -7.11 -17.55
N LYS A 122 9.75 -7.46 -17.82
CA LYS A 122 10.27 -8.81 -17.61
C LYS A 122 10.32 -9.15 -16.12
N GLU A 123 10.88 -8.27 -15.30
CA GLU A 123 10.98 -8.50 -13.86
C GLU A 123 9.60 -8.55 -13.19
N LEU A 124 8.68 -7.65 -13.57
CA LEU A 124 7.32 -7.68 -13.07
C LEU A 124 6.64 -9.02 -13.39
N ARG A 125 6.82 -9.52 -14.62
CA ARG A 125 6.31 -10.83 -15.03
C ARG A 125 6.90 -11.95 -14.17
N GLU A 126 8.22 -11.93 -13.95
CA GLU A 126 8.91 -12.93 -13.13
C GLU A 126 8.43 -12.91 -11.68
N LEU A 127 8.26 -11.74 -11.07
CA LEU A 127 7.74 -11.60 -9.71
C LEU A 127 6.33 -12.19 -9.56
N LEU A 128 5.45 -11.91 -10.52
CA LEU A 128 4.07 -12.41 -10.49
C LEU A 128 3.99 -13.91 -10.79
N SER A 129 4.82 -14.43 -11.69
CA SER A 129 4.86 -15.87 -12.03
C SER A 129 5.58 -16.72 -10.98
N SER A 130 6.54 -16.16 -10.24
CA SER A 130 7.31 -16.85 -9.20
C SER A 130 6.61 -16.87 -7.83
N ASP A 131 5.36 -16.45 -7.78
CA ASP A 131 4.56 -16.40 -6.56
C ASP A 131 5.18 -15.54 -5.43
N TYR A 132 5.78 -14.41 -5.80
CA TYR A 132 6.39 -13.49 -4.84
C TYR A 132 5.39 -13.04 -3.77
N ARG A 133 5.77 -13.14 -2.49
CA ARG A 133 4.99 -12.65 -1.33
C ARG A 133 5.65 -11.38 -0.77
N GLY A 134 4.85 -10.37 -0.45
CA GLY A 134 5.35 -9.06 -0.03
C GLY A 134 4.84 -7.93 -0.91
N LEU A 135 5.57 -6.81 -0.91
CA LEU A 135 5.22 -5.59 -1.62
C LEU A 135 5.97 -5.48 -2.94
N ILE A 136 5.26 -5.24 -4.03
CA ILE A 136 5.80 -4.90 -5.35
C ILE A 136 5.44 -3.45 -5.64
N VAL A 137 6.43 -2.64 -6.00
CA VAL A 137 6.24 -1.29 -6.52
C VAL A 137 6.45 -1.35 -8.04
N SER A 138 5.49 -0.82 -8.80
CA SER A 138 5.58 -0.81 -10.26
C SER A 138 4.81 0.33 -10.88
N MET A 139 5.05 0.55 -12.17
CA MET A 139 4.28 1.49 -12.98
C MET A 139 3.24 0.76 -13.81
N ILE A 140 2.11 1.43 -14.07
CA ILE A 140 1.01 0.81 -14.83
C ILE A 140 1.44 0.31 -16.21
N HIS A 141 2.26 1.07 -16.95
CA HIS A 141 2.70 0.68 -18.28
C HIS A 141 3.55 -0.61 -18.30
N LYS A 142 4.11 -1.02 -17.15
CA LYS A 142 4.86 -2.29 -17.04
C LYS A 142 3.93 -3.52 -17.15
N PHE A 143 2.61 -3.34 -17.00
CA PHE A 143 1.59 -4.38 -17.21
C PHE A 143 1.16 -4.54 -18.68
N GLU A 144 1.55 -3.62 -19.58
CA GLU A 144 1.21 -3.71 -20.99
C GLU A 144 1.84 -4.97 -21.63
N GLY A 145 1.00 -5.83 -22.21
CA GLY A 145 1.42 -7.12 -22.78
C GLY A 145 1.63 -8.22 -21.73
N MET A 146 1.14 -8.04 -20.51
CA MET A 146 1.15 -9.09 -19.49
C MET A 146 0.19 -10.23 -19.87
N PRO A 147 0.61 -11.51 -19.78
CA PRO A 147 -0.29 -12.63 -19.97
C PRO A 147 -1.48 -12.56 -19.02
N LYS A 148 -2.67 -12.93 -19.51
CA LYS A 148 -3.84 -13.13 -18.64
C LYS A 148 -3.56 -14.24 -17.64
N ASP A 149 -4.15 -14.10 -16.45
CA ASP A 149 -4.10 -15.10 -15.37
C ASP A 149 -2.68 -15.53 -14.98
N ILE A 150 -1.69 -14.61 -15.06
CA ILE A 150 -0.30 -14.86 -14.67
C ILE A 150 -0.17 -15.35 -13.22
N ASN A 151 -1.09 -14.94 -12.35
CA ASN A 151 -1.24 -15.43 -11.00
C ASN A 151 -2.73 -15.49 -10.66
N LYS A 152 -3.20 -16.66 -10.17
CA LYS A 152 -4.62 -16.93 -9.89
C LYS A 152 -4.98 -16.87 -8.40
N ARG A 153 -4.04 -16.44 -7.55
CA ARG A 153 -4.28 -16.32 -6.12
C ARG A 153 -5.24 -15.18 -5.81
N ASP A 154 -6.11 -15.40 -4.83
CA ASP A 154 -7.09 -14.40 -4.39
C ASP A 154 -6.53 -13.39 -3.38
N ASN A 155 -5.34 -13.65 -2.81
CA ASN A 155 -4.68 -12.77 -1.83
C ASN A 155 -3.64 -11.84 -2.49
N ILE A 156 -4.00 -11.28 -3.65
CA ILE A 156 -3.23 -10.24 -4.35
C ILE A 156 -4.02 -8.93 -4.30
N PHE A 157 -3.41 -7.90 -3.73
CA PHE A 157 -4.03 -6.59 -3.53
C PHE A 157 -3.34 -5.55 -4.39
N VAL A 158 -4.11 -4.78 -5.17
CA VAL A 158 -3.59 -3.71 -6.01
C VAL A 158 -4.00 -2.37 -5.44
N LEU A 159 -3.01 -1.53 -5.12
CA LEU A 159 -3.20 -0.16 -4.64
C LEU A 159 -2.69 0.79 -5.72
N ILE A 160 -3.57 1.63 -6.26
CA ILE A 160 -3.25 2.52 -7.39
C ILE A 160 -3.24 3.96 -6.89
N ASP A 161 -2.12 4.65 -7.03
CA ASP A 161 -2.07 6.10 -6.85
C ASP A 161 -2.44 6.83 -8.15
N GLU A 162 -3.16 7.94 -8.01
CA GLU A 162 -3.66 8.74 -9.14
C GLU A 162 -4.47 7.96 -10.20
N ALA A 163 -5.33 7.04 -9.74
CA ALA A 163 -6.20 6.20 -10.58
C ALA A 163 -7.07 6.95 -11.61
N HIS A 164 -7.20 8.27 -11.51
CA HIS A 164 -7.92 9.12 -12.46
C HIS A 164 -7.20 9.30 -13.81
N ARG A 165 -5.90 8.96 -13.89
CA ARG A 165 -5.11 9.07 -15.14
C ARG A 165 -4.99 7.75 -15.90
N THR A 166 -5.44 6.66 -15.29
CA THR A 166 -5.16 5.29 -15.73
C THR A 166 -6.19 4.77 -16.76
N THR A 167 -7.01 5.64 -17.36
CA THR A 167 -8.18 5.29 -18.18
C THR A 167 -7.98 5.34 -19.70
N THR A 168 -6.75 5.19 -20.20
CA THR A 168 -6.50 5.14 -21.65
C THR A 168 -5.60 3.97 -22.02
#